data_AF-A0A1M6XGN7-F1
#
_entry.id   AF-A0A1M6XGN7-F1
#
_cell.length_a   1.000
_cell.length_b   1.000
_cell.length_c   1.000
_cell.angle_alpha   90.00
_cell.angle_beta   90.00
_cell.angle_gamma   90.00
#
_symmetry.space_group_name_H-M   'P 1'
#
loop_
_entity.id
_entity.type
_entity.pdbx_description
1 polymer ?
#
loop_
_entity_poly.entity_id
_entity_poly.type
_entity_poly.pdbx_seq_one_letter_code
_entity_poly.pdbx_strand_id
1 'polypeptide(L)'
;MQNEFDNALEGLLNFKPVDSQSADRYNELFKQLISSSMKICSETDYAALVKQKADSVEKKYGVKMETSDDEGDVYKKLREVVRFEMARESILNNREHEVCCTESNFRNAVGKFRGELEKIVPESQMEVLESMSQSLYSDFTNFFVCASMDLIADAKIYQMKEFRPLQLNAMGKEIRTYVNVIKQQNAKPQKSQVVTDWFRSVMVLPAFLFRKLYGVSFVEMFEVPQKLVDDVAHTFNIFQKNFEAFTAGDEYRILHEFLRALNLENCFTVRIKIGDQNRKADKAKVN
;
A
#
# COMPACT_ATOMS: atom_id res chain seq x y z
N MET A 1 7.41 19.78 -21.73
CA MET A 1 7.51 18.46 -21.07
C MET A 1 6.39 18.20 -20.06
N GLN A 2 6.27 18.96 -18.95
CA GLN A 2 5.19 18.73 -17.97
C GLN A 2 3.79 18.79 -18.61
N ASN A 3 3.53 19.79 -19.47
CA ASN A 3 2.26 19.88 -20.19
C ASN A 3 1.99 18.69 -21.13
N GLU A 4 3.03 18.11 -21.75
CA GLU A 4 2.86 16.92 -22.60
C GLU A 4 2.49 15.70 -21.76
N PHE A 5 3.15 15.54 -20.61
CA PHE A 5 2.83 14.50 -19.63
C PHE A 5 1.38 14.65 -19.13
N ASP A 6 0.99 15.85 -18.71
CA ASP A 6 -0.35 16.11 -18.17
C ASP A 6 -1.44 15.92 -19.24
N ASN A 7 -1.19 16.36 -20.48
CA ASN A 7 -2.12 16.15 -21.60
C ASN A 7 -2.29 14.67 -21.94
N ALA A 8 -1.18 13.91 -21.98
CA ALA A 8 -1.23 12.47 -22.23
C ALA A 8 -1.96 11.72 -21.10
N LEU A 9 -1.70 12.11 -19.85
CA LEU A 9 -2.38 11.57 -18.67
C LEU A 9 -3.87 11.85 -18.69
N GLU A 10 -4.28 13.08 -18.96
CA GLU A 10 -5.68 13.46 -19.10
C GLU A 10 -6.36 12.70 -20.24
N GLY A 11 -5.67 12.54 -21.36
CA GLY A 11 -6.14 11.74 -22.49
C GLY A 11 -6.38 10.27 -22.11
N LEU A 12 -5.48 9.65 -21.34
CA LEU A 12 -5.61 8.26 -20.88
C LEU A 12 -6.75 8.10 -19.85
N LEU A 13 -6.87 9.02 -18.89
CA LEU A 13 -7.90 8.96 -17.86
C LEU A 13 -9.32 9.11 -18.42
N ASN A 14 -9.46 9.87 -19.50
CA ASN A 14 -10.74 10.07 -20.18
C ASN A 14 -10.93 9.13 -21.38
N PHE A 15 -10.02 8.18 -21.59
CA PHE A 15 -10.04 7.28 -22.73
C PHE A 15 -11.24 6.33 -22.68
N LYS A 16 -12.01 6.26 -23.78
CA LYS A 16 -13.10 5.29 -23.95
C LYS A 16 -12.83 4.46 -25.20
N PRO A 17 -12.67 3.13 -25.09
CA PRO A 17 -12.49 2.28 -26.26
C PRO A 17 -13.82 2.21 -27.02
N VAL A 18 -13.81 2.58 -28.30
CA VAL A 18 -14.99 2.53 -29.18
C VAL A 18 -14.78 1.56 -30.34
N ASP A 19 -13.54 1.38 -30.80
CA ASP A 19 -13.17 0.56 -31.98
C ASP A 19 -11.67 0.16 -31.98
N SER A 20 -11.18 -0.43 -33.07
CA SER A 20 -9.76 -0.80 -33.22
C SER A 20 -8.82 0.41 -33.36
N GLN A 21 -9.26 1.52 -33.96
CA GLN A 21 -8.47 2.77 -34.04
C GLN A 21 -8.26 3.39 -32.64
N SER A 22 -9.18 3.12 -31.71
CA SER A 22 -9.04 3.46 -30.31
C SER A 22 -7.78 2.82 -29.68
N ALA A 23 -7.43 1.58 -30.06
CA ALA A 23 -6.24 0.91 -29.50
C ALA A 23 -4.94 1.63 -29.87
N ASP A 24 -4.83 2.10 -31.13
CA ASP A 24 -3.66 2.86 -31.58
C ASP A 24 -3.54 4.19 -30.85
N ARG A 25 -4.66 4.90 -30.68
CA ARG A 25 -4.68 6.16 -29.93
C ARG A 25 -4.30 5.99 -28.46
N TYR A 26 -4.79 4.93 -27.81
CA TYR A 26 -4.38 4.61 -26.44
C TYR A 26 -2.88 4.36 -26.36
N ASN A 27 -2.32 3.58 -27.30
CA ASN A 27 -0.89 3.28 -27.35
C ASN A 27 -0.03 4.53 -27.60
N GLU A 28 -0.49 5.46 -28.44
CA GLU A 28 0.16 6.76 -28.62
C GLU A 28 0.22 7.56 -27.32
N LEU A 29 -0.93 7.72 -26.64
CA LEU A 29 -1.00 8.45 -25.39
C LEU A 29 -0.15 7.80 -24.30
N PHE A 30 -0.15 6.47 -24.21
CA PHE A 30 0.70 5.74 -23.28
C PHE A 30 2.19 5.95 -23.56
N LYS A 31 2.62 5.85 -24.83
CA LYS A 31 4.01 6.12 -25.22
C LYS A 31 4.41 7.55 -24.86
N GLN A 32 3.55 8.53 -25.15
CA GLN A 32 3.79 9.93 -24.78
C GLN A 32 3.92 10.10 -23.27
N LEU A 33 3.00 9.53 -22.48
CA LEU A 33 3.05 9.60 -21.02
C LEU A 33 4.39 9.07 -20.48
N ILE A 34 4.81 7.89 -20.94
CA ILE A 34 6.07 7.26 -20.49
C ILE A 34 7.29 8.05 -20.95
N SER A 35 7.37 8.42 -22.24
CA SER A 35 8.51 9.17 -22.78
C SER A 35 8.67 10.55 -22.11
N SER A 36 7.57 11.29 -21.95
CA SER A 36 7.60 12.59 -21.27
C SER A 36 7.95 12.43 -19.79
N SER A 37 7.44 11.39 -19.12
CA SER A 37 7.76 11.08 -17.73
C SER A 37 9.25 10.77 -17.53
N MET A 38 9.83 9.90 -18.36
CA MET A 38 11.26 9.56 -18.29
C MET A 38 12.14 10.80 -18.48
N LYS A 39 11.79 11.66 -19.44
CA LYS A 39 12.53 12.90 -19.68
C LYS A 39 12.44 13.87 -18.49
N ILE A 40 11.24 14.08 -17.93
CA ILE A 40 11.07 14.89 -16.72
C ILE A 40 11.91 14.32 -15.58
N CYS A 41 11.92 13.01 -15.38
CA CYS A 41 12.74 12.36 -14.36
C CYS A 41 14.25 12.54 -14.57
N SER A 42 14.73 12.59 -15.81
CA SER A 42 16.15 12.86 -16.09
C SER A 42 16.56 14.32 -15.88
N GLU A 43 15.61 15.25 -15.96
CA GLU A 43 15.86 16.69 -15.90
C GLU A 43 15.55 17.29 -14.51
N THR A 44 14.84 16.54 -13.65
CA THR A 44 14.36 17.02 -12.35
C THR A 44 15.17 16.43 -11.20
N ASP A 45 15.70 17.30 -10.33
CA ASP A 45 16.31 16.88 -9.06
C ASP A 45 15.22 16.54 -8.02
N TYR A 46 14.67 15.33 -8.14
CA TYR A 46 13.66 14.86 -7.21
C TYR A 46 14.21 14.68 -5.79
N ALA A 47 15.49 14.43 -5.60
CA ALA A 47 16.07 14.31 -4.26
C ALA A 47 15.98 15.65 -3.53
N ALA A 48 16.28 16.76 -4.21
CA ALA A 48 16.11 18.10 -3.67
C ALA A 48 14.64 18.44 -3.39
N LEU A 49 13.71 18.10 -4.29
CA LEU A 49 12.27 18.34 -4.09
C LEU A 49 11.71 17.56 -2.90
N VAL A 50 12.08 16.28 -2.77
CA VAL A 50 11.66 15.44 -1.63
C VAL A 50 12.24 15.99 -0.33
N LYS A 51 13.50 16.43 -0.34
CA LYS A 51 14.11 17.09 0.83
C LYS A 51 13.38 18.38 1.21
N GLN A 52 13.05 19.23 0.24
CA GLN A 52 12.27 20.45 0.49
C GLN A 52 10.90 20.13 1.10
N LYS A 53 10.23 19.08 0.61
CA LYS A 53 8.95 18.61 1.18
C LYS A 53 9.14 18.09 2.61
N ALA A 54 10.20 17.34 2.88
CA ALA A 54 10.56 16.88 4.22
C ALA A 54 10.77 18.08 5.18
N ASP A 55 11.63 19.03 4.81
CA ASP A 55 11.92 20.23 5.62
C ASP A 55 10.64 21.05 5.90
N SER A 56 9.76 21.16 4.91
CA SER A 56 8.46 21.84 5.05
C SER A 56 7.55 21.14 6.05
N VAL A 57 7.49 19.80 6.00
CA VAL A 57 6.69 18.97 6.91
C VAL A 57 7.27 19.01 8.32
N GLU A 58 8.58 18.90 8.50
CA GLU A 58 9.24 19.04 9.80
C GLU A 58 8.96 20.40 10.42
N LYS A 59 9.07 21.47 9.62
CA LYS A 59 8.76 22.83 10.07
C LYS A 59 7.29 23.00 10.43
N LYS A 60 6.36 22.41 9.65
CA LYS A 60 4.92 22.45 9.90
C LYS A 60 4.55 21.83 11.25
N TYR A 61 5.20 20.73 11.61
CA TYR A 61 4.87 19.98 12.83
C TYR A 61 5.84 20.18 14.01
N GLY A 62 6.97 20.86 13.80
CA GLY A 62 7.99 21.07 14.82
C GLY A 62 8.68 19.78 15.29
N VAL A 63 8.67 18.74 14.45
CA VAL A 63 9.23 17.40 14.77
C VAL A 63 10.13 16.97 13.63
N LYS A 64 11.35 16.55 13.96
CA LYS A 64 12.28 15.97 12.99
C LYS A 64 11.84 14.57 12.57
N MET A 65 11.93 14.30 11.28
CA MET A 65 11.68 12.98 10.73
C MET A 65 12.97 12.16 10.81
N GLU A 66 12.86 10.94 11.32
CA GLU A 66 13.91 9.94 11.19
C GLU A 66 13.75 9.32 9.80
N THR A 67 14.57 9.77 8.84
CA THR A 67 14.61 9.18 7.50
C THR A 67 15.43 7.90 7.51
N SER A 68 15.04 6.92 6.70
CA SER A 68 15.94 5.79 6.43
C SER A 68 17.19 6.28 5.67
N ASP A 69 18.35 5.70 6.00
CA ASP A 69 19.65 5.98 5.33
C ASP A 69 19.72 5.43 3.89
N ASP A 70 18.60 4.96 3.33
CA ASP A 70 18.52 4.35 2.01
C ASP A 70 18.54 5.43 0.93
N GLU A 71 19.74 5.95 0.63
CA GLU A 71 19.97 7.04 -0.34
C GLU A 71 19.53 6.71 -1.78
N GLY A 72 19.29 5.43 -2.10
CA GLY A 72 19.05 4.97 -3.47
C GLY A 72 17.61 5.11 -3.99
N ASP A 73 16.60 5.19 -3.12
CA ASP A 73 15.19 5.21 -3.54
C ASP A 73 14.47 6.50 -3.13
N VAL A 74 14.53 7.49 -4.03
CA VAL A 74 13.91 8.81 -3.84
C VAL A 74 12.39 8.72 -3.68
N TYR A 75 11.73 7.76 -4.34
CA TYR A 75 10.28 7.62 -4.23
C TYR A 75 9.85 6.99 -2.90
N LYS A 76 10.62 6.01 -2.42
CA LYS A 76 10.43 5.46 -1.07
C LYS A 76 10.58 6.55 0.01
N LYS A 77 11.57 7.44 -0.12
CA LYS A 77 11.71 8.61 0.77
C LYS A 77 10.50 9.54 0.70
N LEU A 78 9.95 9.78 -0.49
CA LEU A 78 8.72 10.57 -0.64
C LEU A 78 7.54 9.91 0.09
N ARG A 79 7.35 8.59 -0.04
CA ARG A 79 6.34 7.83 0.73
C ARG A 79 6.57 7.96 2.23
N GLU A 80 7.81 7.88 2.71
CA GLU A 80 8.15 8.09 4.13
C GLU A 80 7.75 9.48 4.62
N VAL A 81 8.05 10.54 3.86
CA VAL A 81 7.65 11.92 4.19
C VAL A 81 6.13 12.06 4.29
N VAL A 82 5.40 11.48 3.32
CA VAL A 82 3.92 11.55 3.30
C VAL A 82 3.31 10.73 4.44
N ARG A 83 3.85 9.55 4.75
CA ARG A 83 3.42 8.75 5.91
C ARG A 83 3.72 9.44 7.23
N PHE A 84 4.86 10.13 7.34
CA PHE A 84 5.17 10.94 8.50
C PHE A 84 4.16 12.08 8.66
N GLU A 85 3.84 12.81 7.59
CA GLU A 85 2.80 13.84 7.59
C GLU A 85 1.43 13.26 8.02
N MET A 86 1.01 12.13 7.46
CA MET A 86 -0.23 11.42 7.85
C MET A 86 -0.25 11.09 9.35
N ALA A 87 0.85 10.54 9.88
CA ALA A 87 0.97 10.20 11.29
C ALA A 87 0.87 11.45 12.19
N ARG A 88 1.50 12.57 11.80
CA ARG A 88 1.41 13.83 12.56
C ARG A 88 0.00 14.41 12.53
N GLU A 89 -0.68 14.37 11.39
CA GLU A 89 -2.07 14.82 11.26
C GLU A 89 -3.00 13.97 12.13
N SER A 90 -2.81 12.65 12.14
CA SER A 90 -3.57 11.72 12.98
C SER A 90 -3.44 12.04 14.47
N ILE A 91 -2.22 12.33 14.94
CA ILE A 91 -1.95 12.74 16.33
C ILE A 91 -2.65 14.06 16.67
N LEU A 92 -2.50 15.09 15.82
CA LEU A 92 -3.11 16.40 16.06
C LEU A 92 -4.65 16.35 16.11
N ASN A 93 -5.26 15.39 15.41
CA ASN A 93 -6.69 15.17 15.41
C ASN A 93 -7.18 14.21 16.50
N ASN A 94 -6.31 13.75 17.42
CA ASN A 94 -6.61 12.74 18.44
C ASN A 94 -7.19 11.44 17.85
N ARG A 95 -6.71 11.07 16.66
CA ARG A 95 -7.11 9.85 15.93
C ARG A 95 -5.92 8.92 15.71
N GLU A 96 -4.88 9.02 16.54
CA GLU A 96 -3.77 8.09 16.48
C GLU A 96 -4.28 6.67 16.79
N HIS A 97 -3.99 5.72 15.91
CA HIS A 97 -4.30 4.32 16.14
C HIS A 97 -3.02 3.51 16.24
N GLU A 98 -3.11 2.36 16.90
CA GLU A 98 -2.10 1.33 16.89
C GLU A 98 -2.66 0.04 16.31
N VAL A 99 -1.79 -0.68 15.58
CA VAL A 99 -2.05 -2.05 15.14
C VAL A 99 -1.36 -2.97 16.13
N CYS A 100 -2.14 -3.80 16.82
CA CYS A 100 -1.65 -4.75 17.79
C CYS A 100 -1.93 -6.18 17.32
N CYS A 101 -0.96 -7.07 17.56
CA CYS A 101 -1.19 -8.50 17.55
C CYS A 101 -1.40 -8.98 18.99
N THR A 102 -2.63 -9.38 19.31
CA THR A 102 -2.89 -10.12 20.56
C THR A 102 -2.66 -11.61 20.36
N GLU A 103 -2.48 -12.36 21.44
CA GLU A 103 -2.37 -13.82 21.35
C GLU A 103 -3.63 -14.45 20.72
N SER A 104 -4.80 -13.88 20.96
CA SER A 104 -6.05 -14.30 20.31
C SER A 104 -6.02 -14.02 18.80
N ASN A 105 -5.53 -12.87 18.36
CA ASN A 105 -5.37 -12.56 16.95
C ASN A 105 -4.43 -13.55 16.25
N PHE A 106 -3.30 -13.84 16.88
CA PHE A 106 -2.35 -14.82 16.38
C PHE A 106 -2.99 -16.21 16.26
N ARG A 107 -3.64 -16.71 17.32
CA ARG A 107 -4.34 -18.01 17.29
C ARG A 107 -5.42 -18.08 16.22
N ASN A 108 -6.20 -17.01 16.03
CA ASN A 108 -7.21 -16.93 14.97
C ASN A 108 -6.58 -16.98 13.59
N ALA A 109 -5.49 -16.22 13.37
CA ALA A 109 -4.80 -16.19 12.08
C ALA A 109 -4.19 -17.56 11.75
N VAL A 110 -3.45 -18.14 12.69
CA VAL A 110 -2.87 -19.48 12.54
C VAL A 110 -3.96 -20.51 12.29
N GLY A 111 -5.08 -20.46 13.02
CA GLY A 111 -6.22 -21.35 12.79
C GLY A 111 -6.74 -21.37 11.34
N LYS A 112 -6.56 -20.29 10.57
CA LYS A 112 -6.97 -20.21 9.16
C LYS A 112 -6.07 -20.98 8.18
N PHE A 113 -4.79 -21.20 8.52
CA PHE A 113 -3.83 -21.88 7.64
C PHE A 113 -3.10 -23.07 8.27
N ARG A 114 -3.31 -23.33 9.57
CA ARG A 114 -2.65 -24.40 10.32
C ARG A 114 -2.86 -25.77 9.68
N GLY A 115 -4.09 -26.08 9.27
CA GLY A 115 -4.40 -27.37 8.64
C GLY A 115 -3.73 -27.58 7.28
N GLU A 116 -3.26 -26.51 6.62
CA GLU A 116 -2.43 -26.63 5.41
C GLU A 116 -0.95 -26.84 5.78
N LEU A 117 -0.46 -26.14 6.82
CA LEU A 117 0.90 -26.29 7.31
C LEU A 117 1.16 -27.66 7.95
N GLU A 118 0.18 -28.23 8.67
CA GLU A 118 0.27 -29.58 9.27
C GLU A 118 0.43 -30.68 8.23
N LYS A 119 0.03 -30.45 6.97
CA LYS A 119 0.23 -31.42 5.88
C LYS A 119 1.66 -31.46 5.36
N ILE A 120 2.46 -30.44 5.65
CA ILE A 120 3.83 -30.29 5.15
C ILE A 120 4.88 -30.37 6.27
N VAL A 121 4.49 -30.11 7.53
CA VAL A 121 5.35 -30.25 8.70
C VAL A 121 5.05 -31.61 9.37
N PRO A 122 6.05 -32.48 9.57
CA PRO A 122 5.85 -33.73 10.29
C PRO A 122 5.31 -33.50 11.71
N GLU A 123 4.42 -34.37 12.18
CA GLU A 123 3.82 -34.29 13.54
C GLU A 123 4.88 -34.25 14.65
N SER A 124 6.06 -34.84 14.41
CA SER A 124 7.19 -34.82 15.35
C SER A 124 7.90 -33.46 15.44
N GLN A 125 7.53 -32.47 14.61
CA GLN A 125 8.20 -31.18 14.48
C GLN A 125 7.27 -30.00 14.80
N MET A 126 6.52 -30.08 15.92
CA MET A 126 5.60 -29.02 16.35
C MET A 126 6.26 -27.65 16.51
N GLU A 127 7.52 -27.60 16.98
CA GLU A 127 8.28 -26.34 17.09
C GLU A 127 8.51 -25.66 15.73
N VAL A 128 8.71 -26.47 14.67
CA VAL A 128 8.87 -25.96 13.29
C VAL A 128 7.55 -25.38 12.79
N LEU A 129 6.43 -26.06 13.07
CA LEU A 129 5.09 -25.59 12.72
C LEU A 129 4.78 -24.24 13.37
N GLU A 130 5.10 -24.08 14.66
CA GLU A 130 4.91 -22.83 15.40
C GLU A 130 5.78 -21.70 14.86
N SER A 131 7.08 -21.97 14.64
CA SER A 131 8.02 -21.01 14.06
C SER A 131 7.59 -20.54 12.66
N MET A 132 7.19 -21.46 11.79
CA MET A 132 6.68 -21.13 10.45
C MET A 132 5.41 -20.29 10.53
N SER A 133 4.48 -20.64 11.42
CA SER A 133 3.22 -19.92 11.60
C SER A 133 3.47 -18.49 12.08
N GLN A 134 4.40 -18.30 13.02
CA GLN A 134 4.80 -16.99 13.53
C GLN A 134 5.46 -16.13 12.45
N SER A 135 6.40 -16.70 11.69
CA SER A 135 7.06 -15.97 10.58
C SER A 135 6.05 -15.52 9.54
N LEU A 136 5.19 -16.42 9.06
CA LEU A 136 4.21 -16.10 8.02
C LEU A 136 3.21 -15.02 8.46
N TYR A 137 2.72 -15.12 9.70
CA TYR A 137 1.81 -14.12 10.23
C TYR A 137 2.49 -12.76 10.42
N SER A 138 3.72 -12.74 10.96
CA SER A 138 4.50 -11.51 11.14
C SER A 138 4.80 -10.82 9.80
N ASP A 139 5.29 -11.58 8.82
CA ASP A 139 5.63 -11.06 7.50
C ASP A 139 4.39 -10.51 6.80
N PHE A 140 3.28 -11.24 6.86
CA PHE A 140 2.02 -10.79 6.27
C PHE A 140 1.50 -9.54 6.98
N THR A 141 1.56 -9.48 8.31
CA THR A 141 1.12 -8.32 9.09
C THR A 141 1.88 -7.06 8.67
N ASN A 142 3.21 -7.13 8.65
CA ASN A 142 4.05 -6.01 8.25
C ASN A 142 3.77 -5.59 6.82
N PHE A 143 3.67 -6.57 5.90
CA PHE A 143 3.40 -6.29 4.50
C PHE A 143 2.02 -5.66 4.29
N PHE A 144 0.97 -6.21 4.91
CA PHE A 144 -0.40 -5.73 4.79
C PHE A 144 -0.57 -4.32 5.33
N VAL A 145 -0.05 -4.04 6.53
CA VAL A 145 -0.14 -2.70 7.14
C VAL A 145 0.62 -1.67 6.31
N CYS A 146 1.86 -1.98 5.92
CA CYS A 146 2.67 -1.09 5.08
C CYS A 146 1.99 -0.83 3.73
N ALA A 147 1.57 -1.88 3.02
CA ALA A 147 0.92 -1.74 1.72
C ALA A 147 -0.40 -0.95 1.78
N SER A 148 -1.18 -1.13 2.85
CA SER A 148 -2.42 -0.38 3.05
C SER A 148 -2.14 1.12 3.27
N MET A 149 -1.12 1.46 4.06
CA MET A 149 -0.72 2.85 4.27
C MET A 149 -0.06 3.45 3.02
N ASP A 150 0.69 2.65 2.28
CA ASP A 150 1.34 3.06 1.03
C ASP A 150 0.31 3.39 -0.06
N LEU A 151 -0.83 2.67 -0.13
CA LEU A 151 -1.93 3.03 -1.03
C LEU A 151 -2.49 4.43 -0.74
N ILE A 152 -2.63 4.79 0.54
CA ILE A 152 -3.10 6.12 0.95
C ILE A 152 -2.04 7.17 0.62
N ALA A 153 -0.77 6.88 0.93
CA ALA A 153 0.35 7.75 0.63
C ALA A 153 0.47 7.99 -0.88
N ASP A 154 0.35 6.96 -1.71
CA ASP A 154 0.39 7.06 -3.17
C ASP A 154 -0.76 7.92 -3.71
N ALA A 155 -1.97 7.76 -3.18
CA ALA A 155 -3.10 8.60 -3.56
C ALA A 155 -2.89 10.07 -3.16
N LYS A 156 -2.28 10.35 -2.00
CA LYS A 156 -1.87 11.71 -1.59
C LYS A 156 -0.73 12.26 -2.48
N ILE A 157 0.26 11.43 -2.82
CA ILE A 157 1.38 11.82 -3.70
C ILE A 157 0.88 12.24 -5.07
N TYR A 158 -0.09 11.52 -5.62
CA TYR A 158 -0.68 11.85 -6.92
C TYR A 158 -1.32 13.25 -6.95
N GLN A 159 -1.78 13.78 -5.82
CA GLN A 159 -2.33 15.13 -5.74
C GLN A 159 -1.25 16.22 -5.90
N MET A 160 0.02 15.88 -5.63
CA MET A 160 1.19 16.74 -5.85
C MET A 160 1.71 16.53 -7.28
N LYS A 161 1.28 17.41 -8.20
CA LYS A 161 1.51 17.27 -9.66
C LYS A 161 2.99 17.07 -10.01
N GLU A 162 3.87 17.77 -9.32
CA GLU A 162 5.31 17.73 -9.50
C GLU A 162 5.91 16.34 -9.28
N PHE A 163 5.30 15.48 -8.46
CA PHE A 163 5.80 14.13 -8.17
C PHE A 163 5.17 13.02 -9.01
N ARG A 164 4.16 13.32 -9.83
CA ARG A 164 3.47 12.31 -10.66
C ARG A 164 4.41 11.56 -11.62
N PRO A 165 5.38 12.21 -12.30
CA PRO A 165 6.29 11.47 -13.17
C PRO A 165 7.18 10.49 -12.39
N LEU A 166 7.71 10.92 -11.23
CA LEU A 166 8.47 10.05 -10.32
C LEU A 166 7.61 8.86 -9.87
N GLN A 167 6.39 9.13 -9.40
CA GLN A 167 5.43 8.13 -8.96
C GLN A 167 5.09 7.12 -10.07
N LEU A 168 4.79 7.58 -11.29
CA LEU A 168 4.45 6.71 -12.42
C LEU A 168 5.56 5.67 -12.66
N ASN A 169 6.82 6.10 -12.67
CA ASN A 169 7.96 5.21 -12.89
C ASN A 169 8.17 4.23 -11.73
N ALA A 170 8.11 4.73 -10.49
CA ALA A 170 8.35 3.93 -9.30
C ALA A 170 7.26 2.88 -9.07
N MET A 171 5.99 3.29 -9.06
CA MET A 171 4.85 2.36 -8.93
C MET A 171 4.80 1.38 -10.10
N GLY A 172 5.04 1.83 -11.34
CA GLY A 172 5.10 0.93 -12.50
C GLY A 172 6.19 -0.13 -12.38
N LYS A 173 7.34 0.20 -11.79
CA LYS A 173 8.41 -0.77 -11.48
C LYS A 173 8.00 -1.72 -10.35
N GLU A 174 7.42 -1.20 -9.28
CA GLU A 174 6.95 -1.98 -8.13
C GLU A 174 5.88 -3.02 -8.56
N ILE A 175 4.88 -2.60 -9.32
CA ILE A 175 3.82 -3.49 -9.83
C ILE A 175 4.42 -4.59 -10.72
N ARG A 176 5.38 -4.26 -11.61
CA ARG A 176 6.08 -5.29 -12.40
C ARG A 176 6.86 -6.27 -11.52
N THR A 177 7.46 -5.80 -10.43
CA THR A 177 8.11 -6.68 -9.45
C THR A 177 7.09 -7.61 -8.81
N TYR A 178 5.92 -7.11 -8.39
CA TYR A 178 4.86 -7.94 -7.83
C TYR A 178 4.30 -8.96 -8.83
N VAL A 179 4.13 -8.58 -10.11
CA VAL A 179 3.80 -9.52 -11.19
C VAL A 179 4.82 -10.66 -11.25
N ASN A 180 6.12 -10.34 -11.23
CA ASN A 180 7.17 -11.35 -11.27
C ASN A 180 7.16 -12.25 -10.02
N VAL A 181 6.95 -11.68 -8.83
CA VAL A 181 6.83 -12.44 -7.59
C VAL A 181 5.67 -13.43 -7.65
N ILE A 182 4.50 -12.99 -8.11
CA ILE A 182 3.32 -13.85 -8.24
C ILE A 182 3.54 -14.93 -9.31
N LYS A 183 4.17 -14.61 -10.44
CA LYS A 183 4.55 -15.61 -11.46
C LYS A 183 5.49 -16.67 -10.89
N GLN A 184 6.49 -16.26 -10.10
CA GLN A 184 7.40 -17.21 -9.43
C GLN A 184 6.68 -18.05 -8.37
N GLN A 185 5.71 -17.50 -7.66
CA GLN A 185 4.86 -18.26 -6.74
C GLN A 185 3.99 -19.26 -7.51
N ASN A 186 3.33 -18.86 -8.59
CA ASN A 186 2.53 -19.77 -9.43
C ASN A 186 3.34 -20.96 -9.97
N ALA A 187 4.64 -20.77 -10.22
CA ALA A 187 5.54 -21.83 -10.70
C ALA A 187 6.01 -22.81 -9.62
N LYS A 188 5.74 -22.56 -8.32
CA LYS A 188 6.22 -23.39 -7.20
C LYS A 188 5.04 -23.93 -6.37
N PRO A 189 5.13 -25.16 -5.83
CA PRO A 189 4.16 -25.64 -4.85
C PRO A 189 4.05 -24.66 -3.68
N GLN A 190 2.83 -24.23 -3.37
CA GLN A 190 2.57 -23.30 -2.29
C GLN A 190 2.45 -24.05 -0.96
N LYS A 191 3.06 -23.48 0.09
CA LYS A 191 3.00 -24.05 1.45
C LYS A 191 1.62 -23.89 2.10
N SER A 192 0.93 -22.80 1.78
CA SER A 192 -0.45 -22.53 2.19
C SER A 192 -1.13 -21.70 1.12
N GLN A 193 -2.27 -22.17 0.61
CA GLN A 193 -3.05 -21.43 -0.37
C GLN A 193 -3.68 -20.19 0.27
N VAL A 194 -4.15 -20.31 1.52
CA VAL A 194 -4.73 -19.20 2.28
C VAL A 194 -3.75 -18.03 2.42
N VAL A 195 -2.53 -18.30 2.88
CA VAL A 195 -1.51 -17.25 3.06
C VAL A 195 -1.11 -16.66 1.72
N THR A 196 -0.93 -17.51 0.70
CA THR A 196 -0.59 -17.06 -0.65
C THR A 196 -1.66 -16.15 -1.24
N ASP A 197 -2.95 -16.46 -1.04
CA ASP A 197 -4.05 -15.62 -1.52
C ASP A 197 -4.11 -14.26 -0.80
N TRP A 198 -3.76 -14.22 0.49
CA TRP A 198 -3.63 -12.95 1.21
C TRP A 198 -2.52 -12.07 0.62
N PHE A 199 -1.31 -12.63 0.43
CA PHE A 199 -0.20 -11.88 -0.18
C PHE A 199 -0.54 -11.42 -1.60
N ARG A 200 -1.15 -12.29 -2.42
CA ARG A 200 -1.57 -11.96 -3.78
C ARG A 200 -2.56 -10.81 -3.80
N SER A 201 -3.56 -10.85 -2.92
CA SER A 201 -4.57 -9.80 -2.84
C SER A 201 -3.94 -8.43 -2.59
N VAL A 202 -2.99 -8.37 -1.65
CA VAL A 202 -2.27 -7.14 -1.31
C VAL A 202 -1.32 -6.70 -2.42
N MET A 203 -0.67 -7.62 -3.12
CA MET A 203 0.24 -7.31 -4.24
C MET A 203 -0.48 -6.84 -5.51
N VAL A 204 -1.71 -7.30 -5.74
CA VAL A 204 -2.52 -6.88 -6.91
C VAL A 204 -3.18 -5.52 -6.66
N LEU A 205 -3.51 -5.20 -5.41
CA LEU A 205 -4.26 -3.98 -5.05
C LEU A 205 -3.62 -2.67 -5.57
N PRO A 206 -2.29 -2.45 -5.50
CA PRO A 206 -1.64 -1.26 -6.10
C PRO A 206 -1.85 -1.11 -7.60
N ALA A 207 -2.09 -2.19 -8.36
CA ALA A 207 -2.34 -2.11 -9.80
C ALA A 207 -3.71 -1.48 -10.11
N PHE A 208 -4.70 -1.69 -9.24
CA PHE A 208 -6.00 -1.00 -9.35
C PHE A 208 -5.86 0.50 -9.06
N LEU A 209 -5.07 0.87 -8.04
CA LEU A 209 -4.76 2.28 -7.76
C LEU A 209 -4.04 2.90 -8.96
N PHE A 210 -3.01 2.25 -9.49
CA PHE A 210 -2.27 2.72 -10.64
C PHE A 210 -3.17 2.93 -11.87
N ARG A 211 -4.08 2.00 -12.15
CA ARG A 211 -5.09 2.16 -13.21
C ARG A 211 -5.97 3.38 -12.98
N LYS A 212 -6.44 3.61 -11.75
CA LYS A 212 -7.25 4.78 -11.41
C LYS A 212 -6.49 6.10 -11.57
N LEU A 213 -5.21 6.13 -11.19
CA LEU A 213 -4.39 7.34 -11.21
C LEU A 213 -3.83 7.69 -12.59
N TYR A 214 -3.51 6.67 -13.41
CA TYR A 214 -2.77 6.87 -14.66
C TYR A 214 -3.52 6.38 -15.91
N GLY A 215 -4.70 5.78 -15.78
CA GLY A 215 -5.45 5.23 -16.91
C GLY A 215 -4.82 4.01 -17.55
N VAL A 216 -3.82 3.40 -16.89
CA VAL A 216 -3.04 2.26 -17.40
C VAL A 216 -3.29 1.02 -16.54
N SER A 217 -3.75 -0.07 -17.15
CA SER A 217 -4.00 -1.33 -16.43
C SER A 217 -2.79 -2.25 -16.47
N PHE A 218 -2.38 -2.74 -15.30
CA PHE A 218 -1.41 -3.84 -15.13
C PHE A 218 -2.07 -5.10 -14.54
N VAL A 219 -3.38 -5.06 -14.26
CA VAL A 219 -4.10 -6.12 -13.52
C VAL A 219 -4.03 -7.45 -14.26
N GLU A 220 -4.16 -7.42 -15.59
CA GLU A 220 -4.15 -8.60 -16.45
C GLU A 220 -2.77 -9.29 -16.47
N MET A 221 -1.69 -8.56 -16.17
CA MET A 221 -0.32 -9.12 -16.19
C MET A 221 -0.03 -10.08 -15.03
N PHE A 222 -0.85 -10.06 -13.98
CA PHE A 222 -0.68 -10.93 -12.82
C PHE A 222 -1.03 -12.39 -13.11
N GLU A 223 -1.81 -12.67 -14.17
CA GLU A 223 -2.22 -14.03 -14.56
C GLU A 223 -2.82 -14.83 -13.39
N VAL A 224 -3.62 -14.15 -12.55
CA VAL A 224 -4.33 -14.73 -11.41
C VAL A 224 -5.78 -15.08 -11.79
N PRO A 225 -6.45 -15.99 -11.05
CA PRO A 225 -7.84 -16.32 -11.30
C PRO A 225 -8.75 -15.09 -11.24
N GLN A 226 -9.77 -15.03 -12.12
CA GLN A 226 -10.71 -13.90 -12.17
C GLN A 226 -11.38 -13.61 -10.82
N LYS A 227 -11.71 -14.65 -10.05
CA LYS A 227 -12.27 -14.49 -8.70
C LYS A 227 -11.37 -13.62 -7.80
N LEU A 228 -10.05 -13.81 -7.83
CA LEU A 228 -9.12 -13.00 -7.05
C LEU A 228 -9.06 -11.56 -7.56
N VAL A 229 -9.15 -11.35 -8.88
CA VAL A 229 -9.26 -10.02 -9.47
C VAL A 229 -10.53 -9.31 -8.97
N ASP A 230 -11.66 -10.01 -8.93
CA ASP A 230 -12.95 -9.47 -8.48
C ASP A 230 -12.93 -9.14 -6.97
N ASP A 231 -12.35 -10.01 -6.14
CA ASP A 231 -12.20 -9.81 -4.69
C ASP A 231 -11.31 -8.60 -4.38
N VAL A 232 -10.20 -8.44 -5.13
CA VAL A 232 -9.31 -7.28 -5.00
C VAL A 232 -9.97 -6.01 -5.54
N ALA A 233 -10.72 -6.09 -6.64
CA ALA A 233 -11.49 -4.96 -7.16
C ALA A 233 -12.54 -4.48 -6.15
N HIS A 234 -13.23 -5.40 -5.47
CA HIS A 234 -14.15 -5.07 -4.38
C HIS A 234 -13.42 -4.33 -3.23
N THR A 235 -12.27 -4.84 -2.81
CA THR A 235 -11.42 -4.20 -1.79
C THR A 235 -10.96 -2.81 -2.24
N PHE A 236 -10.60 -2.64 -3.51
CA PHE A 236 -10.24 -1.34 -4.07
C PHE A 236 -11.41 -0.35 -4.12
N ASN A 237 -12.64 -0.80 -4.41
CA ASN A 237 -13.81 0.07 -4.37
C ASN A 237 -14.09 0.58 -2.95
N ILE A 238 -13.85 -0.25 -1.93
CA ILE A 238 -13.89 0.17 -0.53
C ILE A 238 -12.85 1.25 -0.26
N PHE A 239 -11.62 1.08 -0.75
CA PHE A 239 -10.59 2.12 -0.66
C PHE A 239 -11.06 3.44 -1.27
N GLN A 240 -11.53 3.41 -2.53
CA GLN A 240 -11.95 4.61 -3.25
C GLN A 240 -13.02 5.37 -2.49
N LYS A 241 -14.09 4.68 -2.07
CA LYS A 241 -15.19 5.28 -1.30
C LYS A 241 -14.69 5.93 0.00
N ASN A 242 -13.79 5.26 0.72
CA ASN A 242 -13.28 5.79 1.98
C ASN A 242 -12.27 6.92 1.80
N PHE A 243 -11.49 6.88 0.71
CA PHE A 243 -10.51 7.91 0.38
C PHE A 243 -11.18 9.20 -0.13
N GLU A 244 -12.31 9.10 -0.85
CA GLU A 244 -13.11 10.25 -1.28
C GLU A 244 -13.71 11.02 -0.09
N ALA A 245 -14.09 10.30 0.97
CA ALA A 245 -14.60 10.87 2.22
C ALA A 245 -13.51 10.98 3.32
N PHE A 246 -12.24 11.07 2.91
CA PHE A 246 -11.10 11.01 3.83
C PHE A 246 -10.89 12.32 4.57
N THR A 247 -10.82 12.23 5.90
CA THR A 247 -10.26 13.29 6.76
C THR A 247 -8.92 12.82 7.30
N ALA A 248 -7.97 13.73 7.51
CA ALA A 248 -6.70 13.37 8.12
C ALA A 248 -6.92 12.70 9.49
N GLY A 249 -6.25 11.58 9.74
CA GLY A 249 -6.51 10.70 10.88
C GLY A 249 -7.44 9.51 10.58
N ASP A 250 -8.09 9.44 9.40
CA ASP A 250 -8.93 8.32 8.97
C ASP A 250 -8.13 7.21 8.26
N GLU A 251 -6.80 7.25 8.25
CA GLU A 251 -5.95 6.26 7.56
C GLU A 251 -6.26 4.84 8.03
N TYR A 252 -6.41 4.68 9.35
CA TYR A 252 -6.70 3.39 9.98
C TYR A 252 -8.14 2.93 9.78
N ARG A 253 -9.07 3.83 9.38
CA ARG A 253 -10.43 3.43 8.97
C ARG A 253 -10.36 2.61 7.68
N ILE A 254 -9.54 3.03 6.72
CA ILE A 254 -9.31 2.26 5.48
C ILE A 254 -8.72 0.89 5.81
N LEU A 255 -7.73 0.84 6.70
CA LEU A 255 -7.14 -0.43 7.15
C LEU A 255 -8.19 -1.36 7.78
N HIS A 256 -9.06 -0.83 8.65
CA HIS A 256 -10.16 -1.59 9.25
C HIS A 256 -11.12 -2.19 8.20
N GLU A 257 -11.49 -1.40 7.19
CA GLU A 257 -12.39 -1.89 6.14
C GLU A 257 -11.72 -2.95 5.24
N PHE A 258 -10.41 -2.84 4.99
CA PHE A 258 -9.66 -3.90 4.32
C PHE A 258 -9.61 -5.19 5.13
N LEU A 259 -9.38 -5.09 6.44
CA LEU A 259 -9.41 -6.24 7.32
C LEU A 259 -10.77 -6.93 7.28
N ARG A 260 -11.86 -6.19 7.26
CA ARG A 260 -13.21 -6.76 7.13
C ARG A 260 -13.41 -7.44 5.76
N ALA A 261 -13.04 -6.76 4.67
CA ALA A 261 -13.20 -7.27 3.31
C ALA A 261 -12.43 -8.57 3.07
N LEU A 262 -11.24 -8.71 3.66
CA LEU A 262 -10.40 -9.90 3.57
C LEU A 262 -10.74 -10.96 4.63
N ASN A 263 -11.77 -10.72 5.47
CA ASN A 263 -12.13 -11.57 6.60
C ASN A 263 -10.94 -11.79 7.56
N LEU A 264 -10.23 -10.72 7.88
CA LEU A 264 -9.05 -10.67 8.76
C LEU A 264 -9.30 -9.85 10.03
N GLU A 265 -10.51 -9.35 10.26
CA GLU A 265 -10.85 -8.52 11.41
C GLU A 265 -10.62 -9.21 12.78
N ASN A 266 -10.62 -10.54 12.83
CA ASN A 266 -10.28 -11.30 14.02
C ASN A 266 -8.79 -11.70 14.09
N CYS A 267 -8.03 -11.46 13.02
CA CYS A 267 -6.59 -11.69 12.90
C CYS A 267 -5.76 -10.47 13.28
N PHE A 268 -6.38 -9.31 13.49
CA PHE A 268 -5.68 -8.05 13.79
C PHE A 268 -6.51 -7.22 14.75
N THR A 269 -5.85 -6.52 15.67
CA THR A 269 -6.51 -5.47 16.45
C THR A 269 -6.00 -4.12 15.96
N VAL A 270 -6.91 -3.28 15.48
CA VAL A 270 -6.61 -1.87 15.23
C VAL A 270 -7.46 -1.08 16.23
N ARG A 271 -6.83 -0.22 17.03
CA ARG A 271 -7.52 0.54 18.08
C ARG A 271 -6.92 1.91 18.25
N ILE A 272 -7.72 2.85 18.77
CA ILE A 272 -7.22 4.18 19.12
C ILE A 272 -6.12 4.02 20.17
N LYS A 273 -4.96 4.62 19.90
CA LYS A 273 -3.85 4.64 20.82
C LYS A 273 -4.20 5.63 21.93
N ILE A 274 -4.39 5.10 23.14
CA ILE A 274 -4.63 5.95 24.30
C ILE A 274 -3.29 6.58 24.68
N GLY A 275 -3.16 7.88 24.44
CA GLY A 275 -1.96 8.62 24.85
C GLY A 275 -1.75 8.60 26.37
N ASP A 276 -0.52 8.84 26.81
CA ASP A 276 -0.09 8.91 28.23
C ASP A 276 -0.80 10.00 29.08
N GLN A 277 -1.85 10.68 28.57
CA GLN A 277 -2.61 11.67 29.32
C GLN A 277 -3.37 11.07 30.51
N ASN A 278 -3.76 9.79 30.45
CA ASN A 278 -4.37 9.10 31.61
C ASN A 278 -3.35 8.72 32.69
N ARG A 279 -2.05 8.60 32.39
CA ARG A 279 -1.02 8.36 33.42
C ARG A 279 -0.76 9.59 34.31
N LYS A 280 -1.11 10.79 33.87
CA LYS A 280 -1.10 11.99 34.71
C LYS A 280 -2.37 12.10 35.58
N ALA A 281 -3.52 11.66 35.07
CA ALA A 281 -4.77 11.63 35.85
C ALA A 281 -4.73 10.59 36.98
N ASP A 282 -4.10 9.43 36.76
CA ASP A 282 -3.96 8.39 37.79
C ASP A 282 -2.91 8.73 38.86
N LYS A 283 -1.92 9.58 38.54
CA LYS A 283 -1.00 10.15 39.54
C LYS A 283 -1.59 11.33 40.32
N ALA A 284 -2.62 12.00 39.78
CA ALA A 284 -3.33 13.09 40.46
C ALA A 284 -4.41 12.58 41.43
N LYS A 285 -4.77 11.30 41.38
CA LYS A 285 -5.67 10.63 42.34
C LYS A 285 -4.93 9.92 43.48
N VAL A 286 -3.60 10.01 43.49
CA VAL A 286 -2.73 9.56 44.57
C VAL A 286 -1.91 10.76 45.04
N ASN A 287 -2.62 11.76 45.57
CA ASN A 287 -2.11 12.82 46.46
C ASN A 287 -3.28 13.37 47.26
#